data_AF-A0A8D2QM57-F1
#
_entry.id   AF-A0A8D2QM57-F1
#
_cell.length_a   1.000
_cell.length_b   1.000
_cell.length_c   1.000
_cell.angle_alpha   90.00
_cell.angle_beta   90.00
_cell.angle_gamma   90.00
#
_symmetry.space_group_name_H-M   'P 1'
#
loop_
_entity.id
_entity.type
_entity.pdbx_description
1 polymer ?
#
loop_
_entity_poly.entity_id
_entity_poly.type
_entity_poly.pdbx_seq_one_letter_code
_entity_poly.pdbx_strand_id
1 'polypeptide(L)'
;LPPHCDMDSCSSEEFYQAVHHAEQTFRKMESYLKQQQLCDVILIAGDRKIPAHRLVLSSVSDYFAAMFTSDVCEAKLYSFHFSLLRYDPKTDTWTMVAPLSMPRDAVGVCLLGDKLYAVGGYDGQSYLNTMEAYDPQTNEWTQMASLNIGRAGACVVVIKHDFVSTA
;
A
#
# COMPACT_ATOMS: atom_id res chain seq x y z
N LEU A 1 -36.47 -15.01 -61.54
CA LEU A 1 -35.23 -15.78 -61.28
C LEU A 1 -34.15 -14.76 -60.89
N PRO A 2 -33.52 -14.88 -59.71
CA PRO A 2 -32.48 -13.95 -59.19
C PRO A 2 -31.14 -14.18 -59.96
N PRO A 3 -30.05 -13.37 -59.85
CA PRO A 3 -29.48 -12.61 -58.71
C PRO A 3 -29.14 -11.13 -59.08
N HIS A 4 -28.84 -10.20 -58.18
CA HIS A 4 -27.60 -10.04 -57.41
C HIS A 4 -27.88 -9.08 -56.24
N CYS A 5 -27.71 -9.55 -55.00
CA CYS A 5 -27.58 -8.67 -53.86
C CYS A 5 -26.13 -8.21 -53.84
N ASP A 6 -25.87 -6.97 -54.26
CA ASP A 6 -24.62 -6.32 -53.94
C ASP A 6 -24.68 -5.87 -52.48
N MET A 7 -23.97 -6.64 -51.68
CA MET A 7 -23.54 -6.29 -50.34
C MET A 7 -22.39 -5.29 -50.48
N ASP A 8 -22.65 -4.02 -50.23
CA ASP A 8 -21.68 -3.03 -49.72
C ASP A 8 -22.47 -1.72 -49.46
N SER A 9 -22.61 -1.25 -48.23
CA SER A 9 -21.48 -0.64 -47.54
C SER A 9 -21.70 -0.62 -46.03
N CYS A 10 -20.65 -1.09 -45.38
CA CYS A 10 -20.29 -1.04 -43.97
C CYS A 10 -20.89 0.14 -43.19
N SER A 11 -21.37 -0.16 -41.98
CA SER A 11 -21.67 0.77 -40.90
C SER A 11 -20.64 1.89 -40.82
N SER A 12 -21.10 3.13 -40.92
CA SER A 12 -20.34 4.30 -40.48
C SER A 12 -19.96 4.08 -39.01
N GLU A 13 -18.72 3.70 -38.73
CA GLU A 13 -18.19 3.75 -37.37
C GLU A 13 -18.25 5.21 -36.91
N GLU A 14 -19.23 5.55 -36.08
CA GLU A 14 -19.30 6.85 -35.43
C GLU A 14 -18.12 6.94 -34.47
N PHE A 15 -17.02 7.54 -34.94
CA PHE A 15 -15.87 7.84 -34.11
C PHE A 15 -16.24 8.92 -33.08
N TYR A 16 -16.57 8.50 -31.86
CA TYR A 16 -16.78 9.42 -30.75
C TYR A 16 -15.44 9.95 -30.26
N GLN A 17 -15.04 11.13 -30.76
CA GLN A 17 -13.79 11.77 -30.35
C GLN A 17 -14.07 12.94 -29.40
N ALA A 18 -13.90 12.69 -28.10
CA ALA A 18 -14.03 13.72 -27.07
C ALA A 18 -12.67 14.38 -26.80
N VAL A 19 -12.34 15.40 -27.60
CA VAL A 19 -11.13 16.21 -27.41
C VAL A 19 -11.21 16.90 -26.03
N HIS A 20 -10.14 16.79 -25.22
CA HIS A 20 -10.08 17.27 -23.82
C HIS A 20 -10.96 16.54 -22.79
N HIS A 21 -11.47 15.35 -23.11
CA HIS A 21 -12.31 14.60 -22.17
C HIS A 21 -11.64 14.42 -20.80
N ALA A 22 -10.37 14.02 -20.77
CA ALA A 22 -9.64 13.80 -19.52
C ALA A 22 -9.64 15.07 -18.65
N GLU A 23 -9.26 16.22 -19.22
CA GLU A 23 -9.21 17.50 -18.51
C GLU A 23 -10.59 17.91 -17.97
N GLN A 24 -11.64 17.79 -18.78
CA GLN A 24 -13.01 18.10 -18.36
C GLN A 24 -13.48 17.17 -17.23
N THR A 25 -13.14 15.88 -17.29
CA THR A 25 -13.46 14.91 -16.24
C THR A 25 -12.73 15.23 -14.95
N PHE A 26 -11.44 15.57 -15.01
CA PHE A 26 -10.67 15.98 -13.82
C PHE A 26 -11.25 17.25 -13.16
N ARG A 27 -11.62 18.27 -13.95
CA ARG A 27 -12.29 19.47 -13.41
C ARG A 27 -13.61 19.15 -12.71
N LYS A 28 -14.40 18.22 -13.25
CA LYS A 28 -15.63 17.74 -12.61
C LYS A 28 -15.34 17.01 -11.30
N MET A 29 -14.37 16.10 -11.28
CA MET A 29 -13.94 15.39 -10.06
C MET A 29 -13.42 16.35 -8.99
N GLU A 30 -12.68 17.40 -9.37
CA GLU A 30 -12.24 18.46 -8.46
C GLU A 30 -13.43 19.23 -7.86
N SER A 31 -14.46 19.54 -8.66
CA SER A 31 -15.68 20.16 -8.16
C SER A 31 -16.38 19.26 -7.15
N TYR A 32 -16.45 17.95 -7.40
CA TYR A 32 -17.02 16.99 -6.45
C TYR A 32 -16.22 16.95 -5.14
N LEU A 33 -14.89 17.01 -5.22
CA LEU A 33 -14.03 17.07 -4.05
C LEU A 33 -14.31 18.32 -3.20
N LYS A 34 -14.38 19.50 -3.84
CA LYS A 34 -14.69 20.77 -3.17
C LYS A 34 -16.06 20.78 -2.50
N GLN A 35 -17.02 20.07 -3.09
CA GLN A 35 -18.39 19.96 -2.57
C GLN A 35 -18.60 18.72 -1.67
N GLN A 36 -17.54 17.93 -1.42
CA GLN A 36 -17.61 16.65 -0.72
C GLN A 36 -18.66 15.67 -1.29
N GLN A 37 -18.92 15.75 -2.59
CA GLN A 37 -19.83 14.86 -3.29
C GLN A 37 -19.08 13.63 -3.76
N LEU A 38 -19.70 12.45 -3.60
CA LEU A 38 -19.14 11.15 -4.00
C LEU A 38 -17.80 10.82 -3.33
N CYS A 39 -17.35 11.59 -2.33
CA CYS A 39 -16.16 11.29 -1.55
C CYS A 39 -16.50 10.14 -0.59
N ASP A 40 -16.06 8.94 -0.96
CA ASP A 40 -16.38 7.67 -0.32
C ASP A 40 -15.25 7.17 0.60
N VAL A 41 -14.18 7.97 0.74
CA VAL A 41 -13.09 7.73 1.69
C VAL A 41 -12.62 9.03 2.32
N ILE A 42 -12.11 8.93 3.56
CA ILE A 42 -11.46 10.04 4.27
C ILE A 42 -10.05 9.60 4.64
N LEU A 43 -9.06 10.33 4.16
CA LEU A 43 -7.67 10.16 4.57
C LEU A 43 -7.45 10.88 5.91
N ILE A 44 -6.82 10.20 6.85
CA ILE A 44 -6.46 10.77 8.15
C ILE A 44 -4.95 10.98 8.17
N ALA A 45 -4.53 12.23 8.31
CA ALA A 45 -3.12 12.61 8.43
C ALA A 45 -2.94 13.42 9.73
N GLY A 46 -2.63 12.72 10.81
CA GLY A 46 -2.65 13.30 12.15
C GLY A 46 -4.07 13.68 12.59
N ASP A 47 -4.29 14.96 12.87
CA ASP A 47 -5.59 15.54 13.23
C ASP A 47 -6.42 15.97 12.01
N ARG A 48 -5.85 15.90 10.80
CA ARG A 48 -6.50 16.35 9.56
C ARG A 48 -7.32 15.22 8.94
N LYS A 49 -8.56 15.55 8.56
CA LYS A 49 -9.47 14.69 7.79
C LYS A 49 -9.62 15.25 6.38
N ILE A 50 -9.21 14.47 5.39
CA ILE A 50 -9.22 14.87 3.98
C ILE A 50 -10.18 13.94 3.23
N PRO A 51 -11.38 14.40 2.84
CA PRO A 51 -12.26 13.61 2.00
C PRO A 51 -11.60 13.40 0.63
N ALA A 52 -11.79 12.22 0.04
CA ALA A 52 -11.26 11.87 -1.27
C ALA A 52 -12.17 10.83 -1.95
N HIS A 53 -11.94 10.62 -3.25
CA HIS A 53 -12.59 9.58 -4.04
C HIS A 53 -11.68 8.36 -4.14
N ARG A 54 -12.17 7.19 -3.75
CA ARG A 54 -11.40 5.92 -3.84
C ARG A 54 -10.91 5.67 -5.25
N LEU A 55 -11.78 5.88 -6.24
CA LEU A 55 -11.45 5.67 -7.66
C LEU A 55 -10.29 6.54 -8.14
N VAL A 56 -10.21 7.79 -7.65
CA VAL A 56 -9.11 8.71 -8.00
C VAL A 56 -7.81 8.28 -7.33
N LEU A 57 -7.86 7.84 -6.08
CA LEU A 57 -6.67 7.34 -5.37
C LEU A 57 -6.17 6.01 -5.96
N SER A 58 -7.07 5.11 -6.32
CA SER A 58 -6.74 3.85 -7.00
C SER A 58 -6.11 4.07 -8.37
N SER A 59 -6.58 5.06 -9.13
CA SER A 59 -6.06 5.28 -10.49
C SER A 59 -4.64 5.84 -10.51
N VAL A 60 -4.18 6.45 -9.40
CA VAL A 60 -2.83 7.03 -9.28
C VAL A 60 -1.86 6.18 -8.45
N SER A 61 -2.33 5.08 -7.85
CA SER A 61 -1.52 4.25 -6.97
C SER A 61 -2.01 2.81 -6.92
N ASP A 62 -1.14 1.88 -7.32
CA ASP A 62 -1.41 0.43 -7.24
C ASP A 62 -1.61 -0.04 -5.80
N TYR A 63 -1.03 0.65 -4.81
CA TYR A 63 -1.27 0.41 -3.40
C TYR A 63 -2.72 0.71 -3.02
N PHE A 64 -3.23 1.89 -3.35
CA PHE A 64 -4.64 2.24 -3.12
C PHE A 64 -5.59 1.38 -3.96
N ALA A 65 -5.20 1.00 -5.18
CA ALA A 65 -5.96 0.07 -6.00
C ALA A 65 -6.09 -1.30 -5.30
N ALA A 66 -4.99 -1.90 -4.87
CA ALA A 66 -4.99 -3.17 -4.15
C ALA A 66 -5.77 -3.06 -2.83
N MET A 67 -5.51 -2.03 -2.03
CA MET A 67 -6.17 -1.80 -0.74
C MET A 67 -7.69 -1.65 -0.85
N PHE A 68 -8.19 -1.02 -1.93
CA PHE A 68 -9.63 -0.83 -2.12
C PHE A 68 -10.32 -1.95 -2.89
N THR A 69 -9.60 -2.76 -3.67
CA THR A 69 -10.16 -3.84 -4.51
C THR A 69 -9.95 -5.26 -3.96
N SER A 70 -9.05 -5.44 -2.99
CA SER A 70 -8.87 -6.73 -2.31
C SER A 70 -9.71 -6.84 -1.03
N ASP A 71 -10.12 -8.07 -0.69
CA ASP A 71 -10.80 -8.42 0.58
C ASP A 71 -9.84 -8.34 1.79
N VAL A 72 -9.02 -7.29 1.86
CA VAL A 72 -8.20 -6.99 3.04
C VAL A 72 -9.04 -6.22 4.06
N CYS A 73 -8.85 -6.51 5.35
CA CYS A 73 -9.60 -5.90 6.46
C CYS A 73 -9.54 -4.35 6.49
N GLU A 74 -8.56 -3.75 5.81
CA GLU A 74 -8.40 -2.30 5.65
C GLU A 74 -9.56 -1.67 4.86
N ALA A 75 -10.20 -2.41 3.95
CA ALA A 75 -11.38 -1.96 3.20
C ALA A 75 -12.63 -1.71 4.07
N LYS A 76 -12.64 -2.18 5.33
CA LYS A 76 -13.74 -2.04 6.29
C LYS A 76 -13.48 -0.99 7.38
N LEU A 77 -12.29 -0.39 7.43
CA LEU A 77 -11.89 0.49 8.52
C LEU A 77 -11.85 1.95 8.06
N TYR A 78 -12.74 2.77 8.62
CA TYR A 78 -12.79 4.22 8.45
C TYR A 78 -11.60 4.98 9.09
N SER A 79 -10.62 4.27 9.64
CA SER A 79 -9.48 4.83 10.37
C SER A 79 -8.24 3.95 10.23
N PHE A 80 -7.18 4.48 9.62
CA PHE A 80 -5.90 3.82 9.46
C PHE A 80 -5.16 3.76 10.79
N HIS A 81 -5.18 2.60 11.43
CA HIS A 81 -4.17 2.22 12.41
C HIS A 81 -3.05 1.54 11.61
N PHE A 82 -1.79 1.97 11.78
CA PHE A 82 -0.63 1.33 11.16
C PHE A 82 -0.55 -0.13 11.63
N SER A 83 -1.22 -1.01 10.89
CA SER A 83 -1.50 -2.38 11.28
C SER A 83 -0.58 -3.29 10.46
N LEU A 84 0.25 -4.05 11.16
CA LEU A 84 1.03 -5.09 10.52
C LEU A 84 0.09 -6.27 10.23
N LEU A 85 0.16 -6.77 9.01
CA LEU A 85 -0.65 -7.89 8.56
C LEU A 85 0.25 -9.07 8.22
N ARG A 86 -0.20 -10.26 8.65
CA ARG A 86 0.37 -11.55 8.26
C ARG A 86 -0.60 -12.27 7.33
N TYR A 87 -0.11 -12.66 6.17
CA TYR A 87 -0.85 -13.47 5.21
C TYR A 87 -0.72 -14.97 5.51
N ASP A 88 -1.85 -15.68 5.54
CA ASP A 88 -1.89 -17.14 5.56
C ASP A 88 -2.31 -17.67 4.17
N PRO A 89 -1.40 -18.30 3.41
CA PRO A 89 -1.69 -18.81 2.07
C PRO A 89 -2.65 -20.00 2.05
N LYS A 90 -2.87 -20.69 3.19
CA LYS A 90 -3.79 -21.84 3.25
C LYS A 90 -5.25 -21.39 3.30
N THR A 91 -5.50 -20.30 4.00
CA THR A 91 -6.83 -19.74 4.18
C THR A 91 -7.09 -18.56 3.25
N ASP A 92 -6.06 -18.08 2.54
CA ASP A 92 -6.08 -16.88 1.70
C ASP A 92 -6.60 -15.67 2.47
N THR A 93 -6.13 -15.51 3.71
CA THR A 93 -6.56 -14.43 4.59
C THR A 93 -5.40 -13.66 5.20
N TRP A 94 -5.64 -12.39 5.44
CA TRP A 94 -4.75 -11.52 6.19
C TRP A 94 -5.22 -11.43 7.64
N THR A 95 -4.29 -11.54 8.57
CA THR A 95 -4.53 -11.44 10.01
C THR A 95 -3.70 -10.31 10.59
N MET A 96 -4.28 -9.52 11.49
CA MET A 96 -3.52 -8.50 12.20
C MET A 96 -2.55 -9.16 13.18
N VAL A 97 -1.30 -8.69 13.17
CA VAL A 97 -0.27 -9.07 14.14
C VAL A 97 0.07 -7.86 15.02
N ALA A 98 0.87 -8.07 16.06
CA ALA A 98 1.24 -6.99 16.97
C ALA A 98 1.83 -5.80 16.20
N PRO A 99 1.39 -4.57 16.50
CA PRO A 99 1.95 -3.37 15.90
C PRO A 99 3.37 -3.14 16.43
N LEU A 100 4.19 -2.44 15.62
CA LEU A 100 5.48 -1.91 16.09
C LEU A 100 5.26 -0.89 17.20
N SER A 101 6.24 -0.72 18.08
CA SER A 101 6.16 0.28 19.15
C SER A 101 6.17 1.72 18.62
N MET A 102 6.80 1.94 17.46
CA MET A 102 6.80 3.22 16.76
C MET A 102 6.42 3.06 15.29
N PRO A 103 5.56 3.95 14.75
CA PRO A 103 5.28 3.99 13.32
C PRO A 103 6.56 4.37 12.57
N ARG A 104 6.82 3.66 11.47
CA ARG A 104 8.04 3.83 10.67
C ARG A 104 7.74 3.56 9.21
N ASP A 105 8.12 4.50 8.35
CA ASP A 105 8.15 4.35 6.90
C ASP A 105 9.58 4.01 6.42
N ALA A 106 9.70 3.43 5.22
CA ALA A 106 10.95 3.05 4.59
C ALA A 106 11.87 2.24 5.52
N VAL A 107 11.27 1.37 6.33
CA VAL A 107 11.95 0.47 7.26
C VAL A 107 12.67 -0.64 6.48
N GLY A 108 13.90 -0.96 6.89
CA GLY A 108 14.59 -2.15 6.41
C GLY A 108 14.16 -3.36 7.21
N VAL A 109 13.74 -4.45 6.55
CA VAL A 109 13.29 -5.68 7.22
C VAL A 109 14.13 -6.86 6.77
N CYS A 110 14.54 -7.72 7.71
CA CYS A 110 15.23 -8.96 7.39
C CYS A 110 14.83 -10.12 8.34
N LEU A 111 15.02 -11.35 7.87
CA LEU A 111 14.82 -12.55 8.66
C LEU A 111 16.15 -13.03 9.23
N LEU A 112 16.28 -13.12 10.55
CA LEU A 112 17.47 -13.64 11.23
C LEU A 112 17.04 -14.74 12.22
N GLY A 113 17.35 -16.00 11.88
CA GLY A 113 16.82 -17.15 12.59
C GLY A 113 15.30 -17.24 12.41
N ASP A 114 14.56 -17.33 13.51
CA ASP A 114 13.10 -17.45 13.53
C ASP A 114 12.37 -16.12 13.80
N LYS A 115 13.11 -15.00 13.82
CA LYS A 115 12.58 -13.67 14.14
C LYS A 115 12.75 -12.71 12.97
N LEU A 116 11.78 -11.81 12.80
CA LEU A 116 11.83 -10.73 11.82
C LEU A 116 12.41 -9.47 12.48
N TYR A 117 13.37 -8.83 11.85
CA TYR A 117 14.02 -7.63 12.37
C TYR A 117 13.61 -6.43 11.53
N ALA A 118 13.03 -5.43 12.19
CA ALA A 118 12.72 -4.12 11.64
C ALA A 118 13.82 -3.14 12.07
N VAL A 119 14.52 -2.55 11.10
CA VAL A 119 15.73 -1.76 11.33
C VAL A 119 15.54 -0.35 10.74
N GLY A 120 15.63 0.66 11.61
CA GLY A 120 15.54 2.07 11.21
C GLY A 120 14.17 2.44 10.64
N GLY A 121 14.15 3.39 9.71
CA GLY A 121 12.96 3.96 9.10
C GLY A 121 12.81 5.46 9.39
N TYR A 122 11.66 6.01 9.07
CA TYR A 122 11.30 7.41 9.29
C TYR A 122 9.94 7.49 9.97
N ASP A 123 9.85 8.15 11.13
CA ASP A 123 8.61 8.24 11.92
C ASP A 123 7.70 9.43 11.52
N GLY A 124 8.06 10.15 10.46
CA GLY A 124 7.40 11.40 10.07
C GLY A 124 8.12 12.66 10.55
N GLN A 125 9.07 12.53 11.49
CA GLN A 125 9.84 13.64 12.05
C GLN A 125 11.36 13.42 11.95
N SER A 126 11.82 12.19 12.16
CA SER A 126 13.23 11.86 12.31
C SER A 126 13.57 10.49 11.74
N TYR A 127 14.83 10.34 11.31
CA TYR A 127 15.36 9.05 10.92
C TYR A 127 15.62 8.19 12.16
N LEU A 128 14.96 7.04 12.21
CA LEU A 128 15.05 6.12 13.33
C LEU A 128 16.37 5.36 13.27
N ASN A 129 17.02 5.27 14.43
CA ASN A 129 18.12 4.34 14.68
C ASN A 129 17.67 3.12 15.49
N THR A 130 16.39 3.03 15.84
CA THR A 130 15.84 1.92 16.63
C THR A 130 15.70 0.66 15.79
N MET A 131 15.83 -0.48 16.46
CA MET A 131 15.64 -1.79 15.88
C MET A 131 14.68 -2.59 16.75
N GLU A 132 13.75 -3.31 16.13
CA GLU A 132 12.79 -4.17 16.82
C GLU A 132 12.80 -5.56 16.19
N ALA A 133 12.67 -6.61 17.00
CA ALA A 133 12.57 -7.99 16.55
C ALA A 133 11.18 -8.55 16.88
N TYR A 134 10.50 -9.06 15.86
CA TYR A 134 9.21 -9.72 15.98
C TYR A 134 9.38 -11.22 16.18
N ASP A 135 8.72 -11.73 17.22
CA ASP A 135 8.58 -13.16 17.46
C ASP A 135 7.20 -13.65 16.98
N PRO A 136 7.12 -14.50 15.95
CA PRO A 136 5.85 -15.02 15.46
C PRO A 136 5.15 -16.00 16.43
N GLN A 137 5.87 -16.57 17.41
CA GLN A 137 5.30 -17.50 18.39
C GLN A 137 4.54 -16.76 19.50
N THR A 138 5.10 -15.65 19.97
CA THR A 138 4.48 -14.82 21.00
C THR A 138 3.62 -13.69 20.42
N ASN A 139 3.77 -13.41 19.12
CA ASN A 139 3.14 -12.28 18.44
C ASN A 139 3.51 -10.96 19.15
N GLU A 140 4.80 -10.75 19.41
CA GLU A 140 5.30 -9.57 20.13
C GLU A 140 6.55 -9.00 19.45
N TRP A 141 6.70 -7.67 19.52
CA TRP A 141 7.91 -6.96 19.13
C TRP A 141 8.76 -6.67 20.36
N THR A 142 10.05 -6.95 20.27
CA THR A 142 11.03 -6.66 21.32
C THR A 142 12.04 -5.64 20.80
N GLN A 143 12.32 -4.60 21.59
CA GLN A 143 13.33 -3.62 21.24
C GLN A 143 14.73 -4.25 21.30
N MET A 144 15.53 -4.01 20.26
CA MET A 144 16.87 -4.52 20.10
C MET A 144 17.90 -3.39 20.18
N ALA A 145 19.19 -3.75 20.01
CA ALA A 145 20.28 -2.78 19.96
C ALA A 145 20.08 -1.76 18.82
N SER A 146 20.23 -0.48 19.15
CA SER A 146 20.09 0.62 18.19
C SER A 146 21.31 0.75 17.28
N LEU A 147 21.09 1.29 16.08
CA LEU A 147 22.16 1.74 15.20
C LEU A 147 22.84 3.00 15.74
N ASN A 148 24.09 3.21 15.36
CA ASN A 148 24.83 4.43 15.70
C ASN A 148 24.26 5.68 15.00
N ILE A 149 23.65 5.50 13.82
CA ILE A 149 23.11 6.58 12.99
C ILE A 149 21.76 6.12 12.44
N GLY A 150 20.74 6.95 12.63
CA GLY A 150 19.40 6.72 12.10
C GLY A 150 19.38 6.78 10.57
N ARG A 151 18.58 5.92 9.95
CA ARG A 151 18.50 5.81 8.48
C ARG A 151 17.14 5.30 8.03
N ALA A 152 16.70 5.73 6.85
CA ALA A 152 15.50 5.24 6.17
C ALA A 152 15.84 4.85 4.72
N GLY A 153 15.05 3.94 4.13
CA GLY A 153 15.27 3.43 2.77
C GLY A 153 16.48 2.50 2.66
N ALA A 154 16.98 1.98 3.78
CA ALA A 154 18.14 1.09 3.79
C ALA A 154 17.73 -0.34 3.40
N CYS A 155 18.52 -0.96 2.52
CA CYS A 155 18.45 -2.40 2.31
C CYS A 155 19.16 -3.11 3.48
N VAL A 156 18.52 -4.12 4.05
CA VAL A 156 19.07 -4.93 5.14
C VAL A 156 19.17 -6.37 4.65
N VAL A 157 20.36 -6.95 4.79
CA VAL A 157 20.63 -8.34 4.40
C VAL A 157 21.29 -9.08 5.54
N VAL A 158 20.97 -10.35 5.70
CA VAL A 158 21.61 -11.23 6.68
C VAL A 158 22.77 -11.96 6.02
N ILE A 159 23.96 -11.77 6.59
CA ILE A 159 25.16 -12.51 6.19
C ILE A 159 25.39 -13.59 7.23
N LYS A 160 25.33 -14.86 6.82
CA LYS A 160 25.73 -15.97 7.68
C LYS A 160 27.25 -15.96 7.77
N HIS A 161 27.78 -15.91 8.99
CA HIS A 161 29.20 -16.08 9.22
C HIS A 161 29.44 -17.49 9.73
N ASP A 162 29.91 -18.37 8.86
CA ASP A 162 30.37 -19.70 9.25
C ASP A 162 31.73 -19.52 9.96
N PHE A 163 31.72 -19.44 11.28
CA PHE A 163 32.95 -19.70 12.02
C PHE A 163 33.28 -21.18 11.86
N VAL A 164 34.18 -21.49 10.93
CA VAL A 164 34.97 -22.72 11.03
C VAL A 164 35.83 -22.55 12.27
N SER A 165 35.38 -23.14 13.39
CA SER A 165 36.25 -23.35 14.54
C SER A 165 37.33 -24.33 14.11
N THR A 166 38.45 -23.82 13.60
CA THR A 166 39.70 -24.57 13.58
C THR A 166 40.08 -24.80 15.05
N ALA A 167 39.81 -26.00 15.52
CA ALA A 167 40.41 -26.56 16.72
C ALA A 167 41.94 -26.65 16.59
#